data_AF-A0A2G6B9N4-F1
#
_entry.id   AF-A0A2G6B9N4-F1
#
_cell.length_a   1.000
_cell.length_b   1.000
_cell.length_c   1.000
_cell.angle_alpha   90.00
_cell.angle_beta   90.00
_cell.angle_gamma   90.00
#
_symmetry.space_group_name_H-M   'P 1'
#
loop_
_entity.id
_entity.type
_entity.pdbx_description
1 polymer ?
#
loop_
_entity_poly.entity_id
_entity_poly.type
_entity_poly.pdbx_seq_one_letter_code
_entity_poly.pdbx_strand_id
1 'polypeptide(L)'
;MPWSKQDYPASLKNLDPAVRDKAIEIANALLRENYEEDRAISIATAQAHEYVEGKSEGRPHYEVKPRGEEWIFQKSGSDHVMFKEDTKSALLDKAKKYVTEHEGILSVYHADGSHDKTLYE
;
A
#
# COMPACT_ATOMS: atom_id res chain seq x y z
N MET A 1 -17.60 15.86 18.51
CA MET A 1 -16.95 16.76 17.53
C MET A 1 -16.24 15.89 16.50
N PRO A 2 -16.10 16.31 15.22
CA PRO A 2 -15.37 15.51 14.24
C PRO A 2 -13.85 15.56 14.48
N TRP A 3 -13.19 14.42 14.42
CA TRP A 3 -11.74 14.31 14.54
C TRP A 3 -11.03 14.71 13.24
N SER A 4 -9.78 15.12 13.37
CA SER A 4 -8.91 15.51 12.25
C SER A 4 -7.55 14.81 12.36
N LYS A 5 -6.74 14.88 11.30
CA LYS A 5 -5.39 14.29 11.29
C LYS A 5 -4.44 14.86 12.36
N GLN A 6 -4.78 16.03 12.92
CA GLN A 6 -4.00 16.71 13.94
C GLN A 6 -4.64 16.65 15.33
N ASP A 7 -5.92 16.25 15.39
CA ASP A 7 -6.73 16.24 16.61
C ASP A 7 -7.65 15.02 16.59
N TYR A 8 -7.17 13.93 17.19
CA TYR A 8 -7.80 12.61 17.22
C TYR A 8 -7.64 11.99 18.62
N PRO A 9 -8.51 11.05 19.01
CA PRO A 9 -8.48 10.44 20.33
C PRO A 9 -7.18 9.65 20.55
N ALA A 10 -6.73 9.59 21.81
CA ALA A 10 -5.49 8.92 22.19
C ALA A 10 -5.42 7.45 21.74
N SER A 11 -6.57 6.77 21.64
CA SER A 11 -6.70 5.40 21.14
C SER A 11 -6.20 5.22 19.69
N LEU A 12 -6.23 6.27 18.85
CA LEU A 12 -5.76 6.21 17.46
C LEU A 12 -4.28 6.61 17.31
N LYS A 13 -3.63 7.10 18.37
CA LYS A 13 -2.27 7.67 18.31
C LYS A 13 -1.20 6.68 17.86
N ASN A 14 -1.34 5.41 18.25
CA ASN A 14 -0.36 4.36 17.97
C ASN A 14 -0.66 3.56 16.69
N LEU A 15 -1.69 3.94 15.93
CA LEU A 15 -2.00 3.31 14.65
C LEU A 15 -1.07 3.83 13.54
N ASP A 16 -0.84 3.00 12.53
CA ASP A 16 -0.18 3.39 11.30
C ASP A 16 -0.88 4.61 10.68
N PRO A 17 -0.15 5.60 10.10
CA PRO A 17 -0.76 6.78 9.52
C PRO A 17 -1.89 6.49 8.50
N ALA A 18 -1.75 5.46 7.66
CA ALA A 18 -2.78 5.10 6.68
C ALA A 18 -4.04 4.55 7.35
N VAL A 19 -3.87 3.69 8.35
CA VAL A 19 -4.98 3.13 9.15
C VAL A 19 -5.66 4.23 9.96
N ARG A 20 -4.88 5.10 10.62
CA ARG A 20 -5.40 6.21 11.42
C ARG A 20 -6.23 7.18 10.57
N ASP A 21 -5.72 7.60 9.42
CA ASP A 21 -6.42 8.53 8.54
C ASP A 21 -7.76 7.94 8.07
N LYS A 22 -7.78 6.63 7.75
CA LYS A 22 -9.02 5.95 7.37
C LYS A 22 -9.98 5.76 8.54
N ALA A 23 -9.48 5.45 9.72
CA ALA A 23 -10.29 5.33 10.94
C ALA A 23 -10.96 6.66 11.31
N ILE A 24 -10.25 7.80 11.17
CA ILE A 24 -10.83 9.14 11.39
C ILE A 24 -12.00 9.40 10.42
N GLU A 25 -11.82 9.07 9.14
CA GLU A 25 -12.87 9.24 8.12
C GLU A 25 -14.15 8.45 8.48
N ILE A 26 -13.98 7.16 8.81
CA ILE A 26 -15.08 6.25 9.13
C ILE A 26 -15.75 6.63 10.45
N ALA A 27 -14.96 6.94 11.49
CA ALA A 27 -15.54 7.30 12.79
C ALA A 27 -16.32 8.62 12.72
N ASN A 28 -15.84 9.60 11.95
CA ASN A 28 -16.59 10.83 11.70
C ASN A 28 -17.90 10.58 10.95
N ALA A 29 -18.00 9.52 10.15
CA ALA A 29 -19.27 9.10 9.54
C ALA A 29 -20.21 8.51 10.59
N LEU A 30 -19.72 7.58 11.41
CA LEU A 30 -20.50 6.93 12.47
C LEU A 30 -21.00 7.93 13.53
N LEU A 31 -20.17 8.91 13.91
CA LEU A 31 -20.57 9.99 14.83
C LEU A 31 -21.70 10.85 14.24
N ARG A 32 -21.74 11.07 12.92
CA ARG A 32 -22.86 11.77 12.26
C ARG A 32 -24.14 10.94 12.26
N GLU A 33 -24.01 9.61 12.31
CA GLU A 33 -25.12 8.65 12.48
C GLU A 33 -25.49 8.44 13.95
N ASN A 34 -24.97 9.27 14.86
CA ASN A 34 -25.29 9.26 16.29
C ASN A 34 -24.84 7.98 17.01
N TYR A 35 -23.76 7.35 16.55
CA TYR A 35 -23.07 6.28 17.28
C TYR A 35 -22.28 6.85 18.46
N GLU A 36 -22.22 6.08 19.54
CA GLU A 36 -21.35 6.35 20.70
C GLU A 36 -19.87 6.41 20.29
N GLU A 37 -19.14 7.35 20.90
CA GLU A 37 -17.76 7.66 20.52
C GLU A 37 -16.83 6.44 20.59
N ASP A 38 -16.82 5.72 21.71
CA ASP A 38 -16.00 4.50 21.89
C ASP A 38 -16.35 3.39 20.89
N ARG A 39 -17.65 3.27 20.55
CA ARG A 39 -18.13 2.29 19.57
C ARG A 39 -17.72 2.70 18.16
N ALA A 40 -17.83 3.98 17.82
CA ALA A 40 -17.40 4.53 16.54
C ALA A 40 -15.89 4.32 16.33
N ILE A 41 -15.06 4.56 17.35
CA ILE A 41 -13.60 4.32 17.29
C ILE A 41 -13.31 2.85 17.01
N SER A 42 -13.97 1.95 17.72
CA SER A 42 -13.72 0.51 17.62
C SER A 42 -14.07 -0.03 16.23
N ILE A 43 -15.26 0.32 15.73
CA ILE A 43 -15.72 -0.08 14.39
C ILE A 43 -14.83 0.54 13.31
N ALA A 44 -14.52 1.84 13.44
CA ALA A 44 -13.71 2.54 12.46
C ALA A 44 -12.28 2.01 12.40
N THR A 45 -11.70 1.63 13.54
CA THR A 45 -10.36 1.03 13.59
C THR A 45 -10.35 -0.32 12.88
N ALA A 46 -11.33 -1.19 13.16
CA ALA A 46 -11.43 -2.49 12.50
C ALA A 46 -11.60 -2.36 10.97
N GLN A 47 -12.52 -1.51 10.53
CA GLN A 47 -12.76 -1.27 9.10
C GLN A 47 -11.57 -0.58 8.42
N ALA A 48 -10.84 0.28 9.12
CA ALA A 48 -9.63 0.90 8.60
C ALA A 48 -8.50 -0.12 8.43
N HIS A 49 -8.33 -1.04 9.38
CA HIS A 49 -7.41 -2.18 9.24
C HIS A 49 -7.79 -3.02 8.04
N GLU A 50 -9.04 -3.47 7.93
CA GLU A 50 -9.49 -4.26 6.77
C GLU A 50 -9.32 -3.51 5.45
N TYR A 51 -9.51 -2.20 5.43
CA TYR A 51 -9.33 -1.39 4.23
C TYR A 51 -7.85 -1.26 3.82
N VAL A 52 -6.94 -1.08 4.78
CA VAL A 52 -5.51 -0.94 4.52
C VAL A 52 -4.88 -2.31 4.25
N GLU A 53 -5.13 -3.29 5.10
CA GLU A 53 -4.65 -4.67 4.96
C GLU A 53 -5.29 -5.35 3.75
N GLY A 54 -6.58 -5.15 3.48
CA GLY A 54 -7.25 -5.68 2.28
C GLY A 54 -6.77 -5.05 0.98
N LYS A 55 -6.29 -3.79 1.00
CA LYS A 55 -5.52 -3.24 -0.11
C LYS A 55 -4.19 -3.98 -0.27
N SER A 56 -3.52 -4.35 0.81
CA SER A 56 -2.25 -5.09 0.73
C SER A 56 -2.42 -6.58 0.35
N GLU A 57 -3.49 -7.25 0.81
CA GLU A 57 -3.71 -8.70 0.64
C GLU A 57 -4.28 -9.10 -0.72
N GLY A 58 -4.89 -8.17 -1.47
CA GLY A 58 -5.47 -8.46 -2.79
C GLY A 58 -4.67 -7.94 -3.99
N ARG A 59 -3.75 -7.00 -3.76
CA ARG A 59 -3.07 -6.30 -4.86
C ARG A 59 -1.94 -7.17 -5.43
N PRO A 60 -1.88 -7.33 -6.76
CA PRO A 60 -0.80 -8.09 -7.38
C PRO A 60 0.54 -7.40 -7.09
N HIS A 61 1.43 -8.10 -6.40
CA HIS A 61 2.77 -7.63 -6.12
C HIS A 61 3.69 -7.96 -7.29
N TYR A 62 4.44 -6.97 -7.75
CA TYR A 62 5.41 -7.09 -8.83
C TYR A 62 6.79 -6.65 -8.38
N GLU A 63 7.80 -7.19 -9.05
CA GLU A 63 9.20 -6.99 -8.71
C GLU A 63 10.01 -6.58 -9.94
N VAL A 64 10.89 -5.59 -9.76
CA VAL A 64 11.95 -5.24 -10.70
C VAL A 64 13.30 -5.61 -10.10
N LYS A 65 13.94 -6.66 -10.63
CA LYS A 65 15.20 -7.18 -10.10
C LYS A 65 16.23 -7.47 -11.20
N PRO A 66 17.53 -7.37 -10.90
CA PRO A 66 18.57 -7.79 -11.84
C PRO A 66 18.56 -9.32 -12.02
N ARG A 67 18.84 -9.78 -13.24
CA ARG A 67 19.05 -11.18 -13.59
C ARG A 67 20.22 -11.27 -14.56
N GLY A 68 21.42 -11.54 -14.03
CA GLY A 68 22.65 -11.51 -14.81
C GLY A 68 22.95 -10.08 -15.27
N GLU A 69 23.00 -9.87 -16.58
CA GLU A 69 23.25 -8.54 -17.19
C GLU A 69 21.96 -7.78 -17.53
N GLU A 70 20.79 -8.40 -17.40
CA GLU A 70 19.49 -7.81 -17.74
C GLU A 70 18.68 -7.48 -16.48
N TRP A 71 17.75 -6.54 -16.61
CA TRP A 71 16.73 -6.26 -15.60
C TRP A 71 15.42 -6.95 -16.00
N ILE A 72 14.74 -7.57 -15.03
CA ILE A 72 13.48 -8.28 -15.26
C ILE A 72 12.35 -7.73 -14.38
N PHE A 73 11.16 -7.68 -14.96
CA PHE A 73 9.90 -7.35 -14.30
C PHE A 73 9.03 -8.60 -14.28
N GLN A 74 8.59 -9.00 -13.10
CA GLN A 74 7.77 -10.20 -12.90
C GLN A 74 6.79 -10.02 -11.75
N LYS A 75 5.78 -10.88 -11.68
CA LYS A 75 4.92 -10.97 -10.49
C LYS A 75 5.71 -11.63 -9.36
N SER A 76 5.59 -11.09 -8.15
CA SER A 76 6.17 -11.68 -6.94
C SER A 76 5.68 -13.13 -6.78
N GLY A 77 6.61 -14.05 -6.52
CA GLY A 77 6.35 -15.49 -6.43
C GLY A 77 6.14 -16.21 -7.77
N SER A 78 6.28 -15.53 -8.92
CA SER A 78 6.24 -16.15 -10.25
C SER A 78 7.60 -16.10 -10.93
N ASP A 79 7.98 -17.18 -11.64
CA ASP A 79 9.15 -17.20 -12.52
C ASP A 79 8.86 -16.62 -13.91
N HIS A 80 7.60 -16.22 -14.18
CA HIS A 80 7.22 -15.64 -15.46
C HIS A 80 7.69 -14.19 -15.56
N VAL A 81 8.69 -13.96 -16.42
CA VAL A 81 9.18 -12.63 -16.76
C VAL A 81 8.20 -11.96 -17.73
N MET A 82 7.57 -10.88 -17.27
CA MET A 82 6.63 -10.08 -18.06
C MET A 82 7.35 -9.13 -19.02
N PHE A 83 8.37 -8.41 -18.50
CA PHE A 83 9.22 -7.52 -19.30
C PHE A 83 10.68 -7.68 -18.89
N LYS A 84 11.58 -7.39 -19.83
CA LYS A 84 13.02 -7.33 -19.58
C LYS A 84 13.66 -6.21 -20.38
N GLU A 85 14.66 -5.56 -19.81
CA GLU A 85 15.44 -4.48 -20.43
C GLU A 85 16.89 -4.54 -19.97
N ASP A 86 17.79 -3.93 -20.74
CA ASP A 86 19.21 -3.82 -20.39
C ASP A 86 19.45 -2.87 -19.21
N THR A 87 18.52 -1.93 -18.96
CA THR A 87 18.67 -0.92 -17.91
C THR A 87 17.49 -0.87 -16.95
N LYS A 88 17.80 -0.65 -15.67
CA LYS A 88 16.80 -0.44 -14.60
C LYS A 88 15.81 0.67 -14.96
N SER A 89 16.30 1.77 -15.51
CA SER A 89 15.47 2.95 -15.81
C SER A 89 14.43 2.64 -16.88
N ALA A 90 14.83 2.04 -18.00
CA ALA A 90 13.91 1.70 -19.08
C ALA A 90 12.83 0.72 -18.62
N LEU A 91 13.21 -0.26 -17.78
CA LEU A 91 12.25 -1.22 -17.24
C LEU A 91 11.31 -0.57 -16.22
N LEU A 92 11.82 0.33 -15.37
CA LEU A 92 11.02 1.00 -14.34
C LEU A 92 9.89 1.82 -14.94
N ASP A 93 10.11 2.51 -16.05
CA ASP A 93 9.07 3.31 -16.70
C ASP A 93 7.92 2.42 -17.20
N LYS A 94 8.25 1.26 -17.80
CA LYS A 94 7.25 0.27 -18.23
C LYS A 94 6.54 -0.38 -17.04
N ALA A 95 7.31 -0.78 -16.02
CA ALA A 95 6.79 -1.43 -14.83
C ALA A 95 5.83 -0.52 -14.05
N LYS A 96 6.18 0.75 -13.80
CA LYS A 96 5.31 1.70 -13.10
C LYS A 96 3.96 1.87 -13.82
N LYS A 97 3.98 1.98 -15.15
CA LYS A 97 2.75 2.08 -15.94
C LYS A 97 1.88 0.83 -15.77
N TYR A 98 2.46 -0.36 -15.93
CA TYR A 98 1.74 -1.63 -15.80
C TYR A 98 1.18 -1.83 -14.39
N VAL A 99 1.99 -1.58 -13.36
CA VAL A 99 1.60 -1.74 -11.96
C VAL A 99 0.46 -0.79 -11.61
N THR A 100 0.52 0.47 -12.07
CA THR A 100 -0.56 1.44 -11.84
C THR A 100 -1.86 0.98 -12.50
N GLU A 101 -1.82 0.46 -13.74
CA GLU A 101 -2.99 -0.05 -14.47
C GLU A 101 -3.62 -1.27 -13.82
N HIS A 102 -2.80 -2.14 -13.21
CA HIS A 102 -3.25 -3.34 -12.51
C HIS A 102 -3.45 -3.14 -11.01
N GLU A 103 -3.47 -1.89 -10.54
CA GLU A 103 -3.56 -1.53 -9.12
C GLU A 103 -2.63 -2.39 -8.25
N GLY A 104 -1.41 -2.65 -8.72
CA GLY A 104 -0.43 -3.50 -8.05
C GLY A 104 0.48 -2.73 -7.11
N ILE A 105 1.33 -3.47 -6.42
CA ILE A 105 2.45 -2.95 -5.62
C ILE A 105 3.74 -3.25 -6.39
N LEU A 106 4.71 -2.33 -6.40
CA LEU A 106 5.98 -2.51 -7.10
C LEU A 106 7.16 -2.46 -6.14
N SER A 107 7.86 -3.57 -5.97
CA SER A 107 9.15 -3.61 -5.29
C SER A 107 10.29 -3.50 -6.30
N VAL A 108 11.17 -2.54 -6.05
CA VAL A 108 12.33 -2.26 -6.87
C VAL A 108 13.56 -2.72 -6.09
N TYR A 109 14.46 -3.43 -6.76
CA TYR A 109 15.72 -3.92 -6.19
C TYR A 109 16.92 -3.15 -6.77
N HIS A 110 18.05 -3.20 -6.08
CA HIS A 110 19.36 -2.73 -6.54
C HIS A 110 20.04 -3.78 -7.42
N ALA A 111 21.13 -3.39 -8.09
CA ALA A 111 21.91 -4.28 -8.97
C ALA A 111 22.58 -5.44 -8.20
N ASP A 112 22.79 -5.27 -6.89
CA ASP A 112 23.30 -6.30 -5.98
C ASP A 112 22.20 -7.27 -5.48
N GLY A 113 20.94 -7.06 -5.90
CA GLY A 113 19.79 -7.85 -5.47
C GLY A 113 19.19 -7.41 -4.13
N SER A 114 19.73 -6.37 -3.48
CA SER A 114 19.13 -5.81 -2.26
C SER A 114 17.87 -5.00 -2.56
N HIS A 115 16.94 -4.91 -1.61
CA HIS A 115 15.70 -4.15 -1.77
C HIS A 115 16.00 -2.64 -1.75
N ASP A 116 15.56 -1.91 -2.78
CA ASP A 116 15.74 -0.44 -2.91
C ASP A 116 14.54 0.30 -2.32
N LYS A 117 13.34 0.06 -2.88
CA LYS A 117 12.09 0.69 -2.41
C LYS A 117 10.86 -0.07 -2.87
N THR A 118 9.77 0.10 -2.13
CA THR A 118 8.42 -0.27 -2.56
C THR A 118 7.66 0.98 -3.00
N LEU A 119 6.94 0.87 -4.12
CA LEU A 119 6.07 1.91 -4.67
C LEU A 119 4.63 1.41 -4.65
N TYR A 120 3.70 2.36 -4.46
CA TYR A 120 2.25 2.13 -4.47
C TYR A 120 1.73 1.22 -3.35
N GLU A 121 2.45 1.14 -2.23
CA GLU A 121 2.00 0.51 -0.97
C GLU A 121 0.79 1.25 -0.39
#